data_AF-A0A0M8SUM8-F1
#
_entry.id   AF-A0A0M8SUM8-F1
#
_cell.length_a   1.000
_cell.length_b   1.000
_cell.length_c   1.000
_cell.angle_alpha   90.00
_cell.angle_beta   90.00
_cell.angle_gamma   90.00
#
_symmetry.space_group_name_H-M   'P 1'
#
loop_
_entity.id
_entity.type
_entity.pdbx_description
1 polymer ?
#
loop_
_entity_poly.entity_id
_entity_poly.type
_entity_poly.pdbx_seq_one_letter_code
_entity_poly.pdbx_strand_id
1 'polypeptide(L)'
;MFTDWSEALEAESLPLDPTPPQQHAAATRATARRSHDKHDLTLLLDALALPTDPDTITALLPLIPETGDHPVTNTPALSAFEAMALSMHTNGDSDQKIRKATGLSDTELSDLIANHGTPREATVPAAIDVPSSRCLSPTRCRSFWTGLPPTRPPPSATAPPASARTSPS
;
A
#
# COMPACT_ATOMS: atom_id res chain seq x y z
N MET A 1 23.26 -18.15 -2.28
CA MET A 1 24.30 -17.10 -2.23
C MET A 1 24.05 -16.22 -3.46
N PHE A 2 23.81 -14.92 -3.29
CA PHE A 2 23.43 -14.00 -4.38
C PHE A 2 24.66 -13.66 -5.23
N THR A 3 24.92 -14.48 -6.25
CA THR A 3 26.02 -14.26 -7.21
C THR A 3 25.77 -13.13 -8.19
N ASP A 4 24.58 -12.51 -8.13
CA ASP A 4 24.20 -11.44 -9.06
C ASP A 4 23.83 -10.12 -8.39
N TRP A 5 24.71 -9.65 -7.51
CA TRP A 5 24.55 -8.33 -6.93
C TRP A 5 24.81 -7.20 -7.94
N SER A 6 25.54 -7.50 -9.03
CA SER A 6 25.79 -6.58 -10.13
C SER A 6 24.56 -6.42 -11.05
N GLU A 7 23.86 -7.50 -11.44
CA GLU A 7 22.61 -7.38 -12.21
C GLU A 7 21.50 -6.71 -11.40
N ALA A 8 21.45 -6.94 -10.07
CA ALA A 8 20.54 -6.23 -9.19
C ALA A 8 20.79 -4.71 -9.13
N LEU A 9 22.06 -4.27 -9.21
CA LEU A 9 22.43 -2.85 -9.23
C LEU A 9 22.16 -2.18 -10.58
N GLU A 10 22.34 -2.89 -11.68
CA GLU A 10 21.96 -2.39 -13.02
C GLU A 10 20.43 -2.26 -13.15
N ALA A 11 19.66 -3.17 -12.55
CA ALA A 11 18.19 -3.08 -12.49
C ALA A 11 17.68 -1.90 -11.65
N GLU A 12 18.47 -1.41 -10.67
CA GLU A 12 18.15 -0.19 -9.90
C GLU A 12 18.54 1.11 -10.63
N SER A 13 19.23 1.04 -11.78
CA SER A 13 19.59 2.22 -12.58
C SER A 13 18.40 2.71 -13.42
N LEU A 14 17.33 3.15 -12.76
CA LEU A 14 16.26 3.86 -13.44
C LEU A 14 16.81 5.20 -13.93
N PRO A 15 16.77 5.50 -15.25
CA PRO A 15 17.25 6.78 -15.76
C PRO A 15 16.46 7.91 -15.11
N LEU A 16 17.14 8.69 -14.27
CA LEU A 16 16.55 9.79 -13.51
C LEU A 16 16.21 10.99 -14.40
N ASP A 17 16.80 11.05 -15.59
CA ASP A 17 16.54 12.06 -16.62
C ASP A 17 15.80 11.42 -17.81
N PRO A 18 14.47 11.21 -17.70
CA PRO A 18 13.68 10.71 -18.82
C PRO A 18 13.73 11.71 -19.98
N THR A 19 13.83 11.18 -21.20
CA THR A 19 13.79 12.00 -22.43
C THR A 19 12.45 12.73 -22.56
N PRO A 20 12.38 13.89 -23.24
CA PRO A 20 11.12 14.63 -23.40
C PRO A 20 9.94 13.79 -23.95
N PRO A 21 10.13 12.89 -24.93
CA PRO A 21 9.05 12.00 -25.38
C PRO A 21 8.54 11.04 -24.30
N GLN A 22 9.42 10.53 -23.44
CA GLN A 22 9.04 9.66 -22.33
C GLN A 22 8.25 10.42 -21.26
N GLN A 23 8.64 11.66 -20.97
CA GLN A 23 7.92 12.54 -20.06
C GLN A 23 6.52 12.85 -20.59
N HIS A 24 6.40 13.16 -21.88
CA HIS A 24 5.10 13.40 -22.52
C HIS A 24 4.24 12.14 -22.47
N ALA A 25 4.77 10.98 -22.83
CA ALA A 25 4.03 9.72 -22.74
C ALA A 25 3.58 9.39 -21.29
N ALA A 26 4.41 9.67 -20.29
CA ALA A 26 4.07 9.48 -18.89
C ALA A 26 2.97 10.46 -18.45
N ALA A 27 3.11 11.74 -18.78
CA ALA A 27 2.11 12.77 -18.48
C ALA A 27 0.76 12.45 -19.13
N THR A 28 0.77 12.09 -20.41
CA THR A 28 -0.42 11.68 -21.17
C THR A 28 -1.13 10.49 -20.52
N ARG A 29 -0.40 9.47 -20.07
CA ARG A 29 -1.00 8.33 -19.32
C ARG A 29 -1.55 8.74 -17.96
N ALA A 30 -0.87 9.63 -17.24
CA ALA A 30 -1.33 10.13 -15.96
C ALA A 30 -2.64 10.93 -16.12
N THR A 31 -2.71 11.78 -17.15
CA THR A 31 -3.92 12.53 -17.51
C THR A 31 -5.06 11.60 -17.91
N ALA A 32 -4.81 10.57 -18.72
CA ALA A 32 -5.82 9.58 -19.10
C ALA A 32 -6.46 8.86 -17.89
N ARG A 33 -5.66 8.55 -16.86
CA ARG A 33 -6.17 7.93 -15.62
C ARG A 33 -7.00 8.89 -14.76
N ARG A 34 -6.92 10.20 -15.02
CA ARG A 34 -7.65 11.23 -14.28
C ARG A 34 -8.85 11.77 -15.04
N SER A 35 -8.87 11.64 -16.36
CA SER A 35 -10.00 12.05 -17.19
C SER A 35 -11.21 11.17 -16.95
N HIS A 36 -12.40 11.74 -17.07
CA HIS A 36 -13.66 11.02 -16.90
C HIS A 36 -14.12 10.32 -18.18
N ASP A 37 -13.90 10.94 -19.34
CA ASP A 37 -14.30 10.41 -20.64
C ASP A 37 -13.35 10.88 -21.74
N LYS A 38 -13.58 10.39 -22.97
CA LYS A 38 -12.77 10.73 -24.14
C LYS A 38 -12.74 12.23 -24.42
N HIS A 39 -13.85 12.93 -24.22
CA HIS A 39 -13.92 14.36 -24.51
C HIS A 39 -13.14 15.16 -23.47
N ASP A 40 -13.33 14.84 -22.19
CA ASP A 40 -12.55 15.40 -21.09
C ASP A 40 -11.04 15.15 -21.26
N LEU A 41 -10.66 13.93 -21.66
CA LEU A 41 -9.27 13.60 -22.01
C LEU A 41 -8.71 14.54 -23.08
N THR A 42 -9.45 14.77 -24.17
CA THR A 42 -8.96 15.66 -25.24
C THR A 42 -8.74 17.09 -24.77
N LEU A 43 -9.62 17.63 -23.92
CA LEU A 43 -9.48 18.97 -23.37
C LEU A 43 -8.28 19.09 -22.42
N LEU A 44 -8.07 18.07 -21.58
CA LEU A 44 -6.96 18.05 -20.63
C LEU A 44 -5.60 17.89 -21.33
N LEU A 45 -5.53 17.10 -22.41
CA LEU A 45 -4.29 16.97 -23.19
C LEU A 45 -3.96 18.28 -23.93
N ASP A 46 -4.97 18.93 -24.51
CA ASP A 46 -4.80 20.23 -25.18
C ASP A 46 -4.32 21.31 -24.20
N ALA A 47 -4.94 21.41 -23.02
CA ALA A 47 -4.56 22.35 -21.98
C ALA A 47 -3.11 22.17 -21.48
N LEU A 48 -2.58 20.95 -21.54
CA LEU A 48 -1.21 20.62 -21.14
C LEU A 48 -0.22 20.65 -22.31
N ALA A 49 -0.65 21.05 -23.50
CA ALA A 49 0.12 20.99 -24.74
C ALA A 49 0.72 19.60 -25.01
N LEU A 50 -0.01 18.55 -24.63
CA LEU A 50 0.37 17.14 -24.84
C LEU A 50 -0.16 16.64 -26.19
N PRO A 51 0.43 15.56 -26.74
CA PRO A 51 -0.02 15.00 -28.01
C PRO A 51 -1.51 14.64 -27.99
N THR A 52 -2.28 15.22 -28.91
CA THR A 52 -3.73 15.06 -29.06
C THR A 52 -4.09 14.33 -30.36
N ASP A 53 -3.13 13.59 -30.94
CA ASP A 53 -3.37 12.81 -32.14
C ASP A 53 -4.39 11.69 -31.89
N PRO A 54 -5.23 11.36 -32.88
CA PRO A 54 -6.32 10.42 -32.71
C PRO A 54 -5.83 9.00 -32.35
N ASP A 55 -4.64 8.61 -32.80
CA ASP A 55 -4.05 7.31 -32.49
C ASP A 55 -3.63 7.23 -31.02
N THR A 56 -3.00 8.27 -30.50
CA THR A 56 -2.63 8.41 -29.08
C THR A 56 -3.88 8.44 -28.21
N ILE A 57 -4.91 9.22 -28.56
CA ILE A 57 -6.17 9.24 -27.81
C ILE A 57 -6.78 7.84 -27.76
N THR A 58 -6.82 7.15 -28.90
CA THR A 58 -7.37 5.78 -28.99
C THR A 58 -6.59 4.80 -28.13
N ALA A 59 -5.26 4.92 -28.07
CA ALA A 59 -4.40 4.10 -27.21
C ALA A 59 -4.60 4.37 -25.71
N LEU A 60 -5.16 5.53 -25.34
CA LEU A 60 -5.39 5.93 -23.94
C LEU A 60 -6.80 5.63 -23.44
N LEU A 61 -7.77 5.39 -24.32
CA LEU A 61 -9.14 5.06 -23.92
C LEU A 61 -9.21 3.90 -22.91
N PRO A 62 -8.42 2.81 -23.05
CA PRO A 62 -8.43 1.73 -22.06
C PRO A 62 -7.90 2.13 -20.68
N LEU A 63 -7.25 3.29 -20.55
CA LEU A 63 -6.73 3.82 -19.28
C LEU A 63 -7.69 4.79 -18.60
N ILE A 64 -8.74 5.22 -19.29
CA ILE A 64 -9.78 6.04 -18.70
C ILE A 64 -10.50 5.17 -17.67
N PRO A 65 -10.57 5.59 -16.39
CA PRO A 65 -11.34 4.86 -15.42
C PRO A 65 -12.79 4.81 -15.90
N GLU A 66 -13.27 3.60 -16.22
CA GLU A 66 -14.68 3.33 -16.44
C GLU A 66 -15.41 3.73 -15.15
N THR A 67 -15.87 4.98 -15.11
CA THR A 67 -16.75 5.50 -14.07
C THR A 67 -18.16 5.00 -14.39
N GLY A 68 -18.30 3.69 -14.53
CA GLY A 68 -19.49 2.98 -14.90
C GLY A 68 -19.60 1.73 -14.05
N ASP A 69 -20.43 1.81 -13.01
CA ASP A 69 -21.00 0.66 -12.29
C ASP A 69 -20.03 -0.44 -11.83
N HIS A 70 -18.83 -0.08 -11.39
CA HIS A 70 -18.27 -0.86 -10.31
C HIS A 70 -19.09 -0.52 -9.07
N PRO A 71 -19.75 -1.50 -8.41
CA PRO A 71 -20.36 -1.22 -7.12
C PRO A 71 -19.23 -0.69 -6.27
N VAL A 72 -19.27 0.61 -5.97
CA VAL A 72 -18.64 1.14 -4.77
C VAL A 72 -19.22 0.21 -3.73
N THR A 73 -18.40 -0.72 -3.25
CA THR A 73 -18.82 -1.55 -2.15
C THR A 73 -18.91 -0.52 -1.04
N ASN A 74 -20.12 0.01 -0.84
CA ASN A 74 -20.51 0.80 0.30
C ASN A 74 -20.51 -0.16 1.48
N THR A 75 -19.37 -0.82 1.73
CA THR A 75 -19.07 -1.32 3.06
C THR A 75 -19.04 -0.04 3.87
N PRO A 76 -19.94 0.12 4.85
CA PRO A 76 -19.81 1.22 5.80
C PRO A 76 -18.36 1.21 6.27
N ALA A 77 -17.69 2.36 6.19
CA ALA A 77 -16.34 2.46 6.71
C ALA A 77 -16.42 2.16 8.20
N LEU A 78 -16.01 0.94 8.59
CA LEU A 78 -16.03 0.52 9.99
C LEU A 78 -15.17 1.50 10.78
N SER A 79 -15.69 1.92 11.93
CA SER A 79 -14.89 2.67 12.89
C SER A 79 -13.68 1.83 13.31
N ALA A 80 -12.58 2.50 13.66
CA ALA A 80 -11.38 1.82 14.16
C ALA A 80 -11.69 0.89 15.35
N PHE A 81 -12.65 1.27 16.19
CA PHE A 81 -13.11 0.48 17.34
C PHE A 81 -13.90 -0.77 16.93
N GLU A 82 -14.70 -0.68 15.87
CA GLU A 82 -15.48 -1.80 15.33
C GLU A 82 -14.56 -2.80 14.61
N ALA A 83 -13.61 -2.30 13.81
CA ALA A 83 -12.59 -3.13 13.18
C ALA A 83 -11.73 -3.88 14.22
N MET A 84 -11.37 -3.19 15.32
CA MET A 84 -10.67 -3.82 16.44
C MET A 84 -11.54 -4.85 17.15
N ALA A 85 -12.83 -4.57 17.39
CA ALA A 85 -13.75 -5.49 18.02
C ALA A 85 -13.92 -6.79 17.20
N LEU A 86 -14.07 -6.68 15.88
CA LEU A 86 -14.16 -7.82 14.97
C LEU A 86 -12.84 -8.62 14.94
N SER A 87 -11.69 -7.95 14.96
CA SER A 87 -10.39 -8.63 15.05
C SER A 87 -10.23 -9.39 16.36
N MET A 88 -10.60 -8.80 17.50
CA MET A 88 -10.57 -9.48 18.80
C MET A 88 -11.56 -10.65 18.86
N HIS A 89 -12.77 -10.47 18.32
CA HIS A 89 -13.79 -11.52 18.26
C HIS A 89 -13.33 -12.72 17.41
N THR A 90 -12.74 -12.46 16.23
CA THR A 90 -12.17 -13.51 15.37
C THR A 90 -10.96 -14.21 16.00
N ASN A 91 -10.20 -13.50 16.85
CA ASN A 91 -9.12 -14.08 17.67
C ASN A 91 -9.63 -14.90 18.88
N GLY A 92 -10.95 -14.96 19.11
CA GLY A 92 -11.57 -15.73 20.18
C GLY A 92 -11.57 -15.05 21.55
N ASP A 93 -11.38 -13.72 21.59
CA ASP A 93 -11.55 -12.97 22.83
C ASP A 93 -13.02 -12.94 23.28
N SER A 94 -13.24 -13.00 24.59
CA SER A 94 -14.58 -12.88 25.17
C SER A 94 -15.19 -11.49 24.96
N ASP A 95 -16.51 -11.41 24.75
CA ASP A 95 -17.23 -10.15 24.53
C ASP A 95 -17.03 -9.11 25.64
N GLN A 96 -16.87 -9.55 26.90
CA GLN A 96 -16.55 -8.65 28.01
C GLN A 96 -15.18 -7.95 27.83
N LYS A 97 -14.18 -8.69 27.35
CA LYS A 97 -12.83 -8.18 27.08
C LYS A 97 -12.85 -7.20 25.90
N ILE A 98 -13.62 -7.53 24.87
CA ILE A 98 -13.79 -6.68 23.68
C ILE A 98 -14.42 -5.34 24.08
N ARG A 99 -15.56 -5.36 24.78
CA ARG A 99 -16.23 -4.12 25.25
C ARG A 99 -15.32 -3.25 26.12
N LYS A 100 -14.52 -3.86 27.00
CA LYS A 100 -13.57 -3.13 27.84
C LYS A 100 -12.46 -2.46 27.02
N ALA A 101 -12.03 -3.07 25.92
CA ALA A 101 -10.96 -2.57 25.07
C ALA A 101 -11.43 -1.52 24.05
N THR A 102 -12.64 -1.70 23.49
CA THR A 102 -13.17 -0.85 22.42
C THR A 102 -14.13 0.22 22.90
N GLY A 103 -14.67 0.08 24.12
CA GLY A 103 -15.67 0.99 24.67
C GLY A 103 -17.08 0.81 24.08
N LEU A 104 -17.30 -0.21 23.24
CA LEU A 104 -18.61 -0.51 22.67
C LEU A 104 -19.59 -1.02 23.73
N SER A 105 -20.86 -0.65 23.57
CA SER A 105 -21.96 -1.23 24.35
C SER A 105 -22.24 -2.68 23.95
N ASP A 106 -23.01 -3.38 24.77
CA ASP A 106 -23.42 -4.77 24.51
C ASP A 106 -24.22 -4.92 23.22
N THR A 107 -25.13 -3.97 22.96
CA THR A 107 -25.95 -3.91 21.76
C THR A 107 -25.12 -3.60 20.51
N GLU A 108 -24.22 -2.61 20.58
CA GLU A 108 -23.36 -2.26 19.44
C GLU A 108 -22.42 -3.42 19.07
N LEU A 109 -21.86 -4.11 20.06
CA LEU A 109 -21.01 -5.28 19.80
C LEU A 109 -21.83 -6.43 19.20
N SER A 110 -23.03 -6.69 19.72
CA SER A 110 -23.90 -7.75 19.21
C SER A 110 -24.36 -7.48 17.78
N ASP A 111 -24.77 -6.25 17.46
CA ASP A 111 -25.16 -5.86 16.11
C ASP A 111 -23.98 -5.92 15.14
N LEU A 112 -22.79 -5.50 15.60
CA LEU A 112 -21.56 -5.59 14.82
C LEU A 112 -21.20 -7.03 14.47
N ILE A 113 -21.29 -7.95 15.43
CA ILE A 113 -21.07 -9.38 15.21
C ILE A 113 -22.20 -9.99 14.35
N ALA A 114 -23.45 -9.58 14.51
CA ALA A 114 -24.53 -10.09 13.68
C ALA A 114 -24.39 -9.68 12.20
N ASN A 115 -23.94 -8.47 11.94
CA ASN A 115 -23.82 -7.92 10.59
C ASN A 115 -22.49 -8.29 9.90
N HIS A 116 -21.42 -8.53 10.68
CA HIS A 116 -20.07 -8.75 10.14
C HIS A 116 -19.36 -9.99 10.68
N GLY A 117 -19.95 -10.69 11.64
CA GLY A 117 -19.41 -11.88 12.27
C GLY A 117 -19.76 -13.17 11.52
N THR A 118 -18.86 -13.52 10.58
CA THR A 118 -18.49 -14.88 10.13
C THR A 118 -19.18 -15.46 8.87
N PRO A 119 -18.48 -16.40 8.17
CA PRO A 119 -18.35 -17.78 8.65
C PRO A 119 -16.89 -18.26 8.82
N ARG A 120 -16.56 -18.69 10.05
CA ARG A 120 -15.52 -19.72 10.24
C ARG A 120 -16.20 -21.05 9.92
N GLU A 121 -15.97 -21.55 8.72
CA GLU A 121 -16.27 -22.94 8.39
C GLU A 121 -15.44 -23.84 9.31
N ALA A 122 -16.12 -24.54 10.22
CA ALA A 122 -15.56 -25.67 10.93
C ALA A 122 -15.49 -26.87 9.95
N THR A 123 -14.64 -26.77 8.93
CA THR A 123 -14.28 -27.95 8.13
C THR A 123 -13.20 -28.70 8.90
N VAL A 124 -13.66 -29.73 9.61
CA VAL A 124 -12.88 -30.94 9.83
C VAL A 124 -12.50 -31.45 8.44
N PRO A 125 -11.23 -31.44 8.02
CA PRO A 125 -10.86 -32.20 6.85
C PRO A 125 -10.98 -33.66 7.26
N ALA A 126 -11.95 -34.33 6.67
CA ALA A 126 -11.91 -35.77 6.51
C ALA A 126 -10.51 -36.16 5.99
N ALA A 127 -10.01 -37.27 6.54
CA ALA A 127 -8.75 -37.91 6.23
C ALA A 127 -8.32 -37.74 4.77
N ILE A 128 -7.26 -36.95 4.56
CA ILE A 128 -6.33 -37.21 3.46
C ILE A 128 -5.07 -37.75 4.15
N ASP A 129 -4.89 -39.05 3.97
CA ASP A 129 -3.67 -39.77 4.28
C ASP A 129 -2.50 -39.09 3.54
N VAL A 130 -1.68 -38.36 4.29
CA VAL A 130 -0.32 -38.00 3.89
C VAL A 130 0.58 -38.52 5.01
N PRO A 131 1.55 -39.40 4.70
CA PRO A 131 2.24 -40.16 5.72
C PRO A 131 3.10 -39.27 6.62
N SER A 132 2.99 -39.59 7.90
CA SER A 132 3.80 -39.11 9.02
C SER A 132 5.28 -38.89 8.66
N SER A 133 5.72 -37.64 8.72
CA SER A 133 7.07 -37.32 9.18
C SER A 133 6.95 -36.68 10.55
N ARG A 134 7.20 -37.53 11.54
CA ARG A 134 7.30 -37.22 12.96
C ARG A 134 8.29 -36.07 13.17
N CYS A 135 7.93 -35.09 14.00
CA CYS A 135 8.57 -34.86 15.30
C CYS A 135 8.09 -33.58 16.01
N LEU A 136 7.50 -33.80 17.19
CA LEU A 136 7.61 -33.01 18.43
C LEU A 136 7.00 -31.60 18.52
N SER A 137 5.80 -31.55 19.11
CA SER A 137 5.39 -30.56 20.13
C SER A 137 6.38 -30.51 21.34
N PRO A 138 6.22 -29.63 22.35
CA PRO A 138 5.69 -28.26 22.42
C PRO A 138 6.51 -27.39 23.40
N THR A 139 7.28 -26.37 22.98
CA THR A 139 7.79 -25.36 23.96
C THR A 139 8.23 -24.08 23.24
N ARG A 140 7.82 -22.92 23.79
CA ARG A 140 8.31 -21.56 23.49
C ARG A 140 7.93 -20.95 22.13
N CYS A 141 6.79 -20.27 22.11
CA CYS A 141 6.69 -18.95 21.49
C CYS A 141 6.46 -17.91 22.58
N ARG A 142 7.54 -17.56 23.29
CA ARG A 142 7.64 -16.35 24.09
C ARG A 142 8.90 -15.63 23.59
N SER A 143 8.77 -14.33 23.35
CA SER A 143 9.83 -13.34 23.10
C SER A 143 10.28 -13.16 21.64
N PHE A 144 9.64 -12.23 20.93
CA PHE A 144 10.37 -11.36 19.99
C PHE A 144 9.66 -10.01 19.80
N TRP A 145 9.42 -9.30 20.92
CA TRP A 145 9.05 -7.88 20.90
C TRP A 145 9.84 -7.16 21.97
N THR A 146 11.09 -6.81 21.65
CA THR A 146 11.85 -5.70 22.24
C THR A 146 13.04 -5.41 21.33
N GLY A 147 13.08 -4.23 20.74
CA GLY A 147 14.21 -3.78 19.93
C GLY A 147 14.01 -2.40 19.32
N LEU A 148 13.86 -1.38 20.16
CA LEU A 148 14.12 0.02 19.79
C LEU A 148 15.50 0.11 19.09
N PRO A 149 15.64 0.83 17.96
CA PRO A 149 16.96 1.25 17.51
C PRO A 149 17.48 2.41 18.37
N PRO A 150 18.78 2.42 18.74
CA PRO A 150 19.39 3.52 19.48
C PRO A 150 19.56 4.77 18.60
N THR A 151 19.31 5.92 19.21
CA THR A 151 19.64 7.26 18.71
C THR A 151 21.14 7.39 18.45
N ARG A 152 21.52 7.83 17.24
CA ARG A 152 22.90 8.17 16.88
C ARG A 152 23.07 9.70 16.86
N PRO A 153 24.15 10.25 17.47
CA PRO A 153 24.35 11.70 17.67
C PRO A 153 24.71 12.46 16.39
N PRO A 154 24.57 13.81 16.38
CA PRO A 154 24.82 14.64 15.19
C PRO A 154 26.32 14.78 14.87
N PRO A 155 26.71 14.89 13.60
CA PRO A 155 28.08 15.22 13.23
C PRO A 155 28.36 16.72 13.46
N SER A 156 29.48 16.96 14.14
CA SER A 156 30.08 18.25 14.45
C SER A 156 30.30 19.14 13.23
N ALA A 157 30.05 20.43 13.43
CA ALA A 157 30.41 21.51 12.52
C ALA A 157 31.91 21.49 12.21
N THR A 158 32.26 21.49 10.92
CA THR A 158 33.58 21.89 10.43
C THR A 158 33.43 23.19 9.65
N ALA A 159 34.14 24.21 10.12
CA ALA A 159 34.15 25.58 9.61
C ALA A 159 34.72 25.70 8.19
N PRO A 160 34.36 26.76 7.44
CA PRO A 160 34.94 27.04 6.12
C PRO A 160 36.32 27.69 6.23
N PRO A 161 37.29 27.38 5.35
CA PRO A 161 38.44 28.25 5.15
C PRO A 161 38.10 29.43 4.23
N ALA A 162 38.80 30.50 4.54
CA ALA A 162 38.55 31.88 4.19
C ALA A 162 38.88 32.28 2.75
N SER A 163 38.34 33.44 2.40
CA SER A 163 38.59 34.23 1.20
C SER A 163 40.07 34.48 0.87
N ALA A 164 40.40 34.46 -0.43
CA ALA A 164 41.33 35.37 -1.10
C ALA A 164 40.72 35.56 -2.51
N ARG A 165 40.23 36.72 -2.98
CA ARG A 165 40.79 38.07 -3.06
C ARG A 165 42.24 38.10 -3.52
N THR A 166 42.42 38.08 -4.83
CA THR A 166 43.48 38.86 -5.49
C THR A 166 42.87 39.59 -6.68
N SER A 167 42.99 40.91 -6.62
CA SER A 167 42.47 41.92 -7.55
C SER A 167 43.26 41.99 -8.88
N PRO A 168 42.73 42.70 -9.89
CA PRO A 168 43.38 42.94 -11.17
C PRO A 168 44.37 44.13 -11.13
N SER A 169 45.32 44.14 -12.07
CA SER A 169 45.87 45.35 -12.73
C SER A 169 46.50 44.93 -14.05
#